data_AF-A0A2T2PD89-F1
#
_entry.id   AF-A0A2T2PD89-F1
#
_cell.length_a   1.000
_cell.length_b   1.000
_cell.length_c   1.000
_cell.angle_alpha   90.00
_cell.angle_beta   90.00
_cell.angle_gamma   90.00
#
_symmetry.space_group_name_H-M   'P 1'
#
loop_
_entity.id
_entity.type
_entity.pdbx_description
1 polymer ?
#
loop_
_entity_poly.entity_id
_entity_poly.type
_entity_poly.pdbx_seq_one_letter_code
_entity_poly.pdbx_strand_id
1 'polypeptide(L)' 'MDADKIVKPPKHRLTCDNCKKSKVRCNQKRPECSRCLRQGVECIYGLSHRAGRPRLN' A
#
# COMPACT_ATOMS: atom_id res chain seq x y z
N MET A 1 -11.43 21.33 -22.04
CA MET A 1 -12.24 20.11 -22.25
C MET A 1 -11.42 18.96 -21.69
N ASP A 2 -11.51 18.71 -20.39
CA ASP A 2 -10.53 17.90 -19.66
C ASP A 2 -11.23 16.67 -19.08
N ALA A 3 -11.70 15.82 -19.99
CA ALA A 3 -12.48 14.63 -19.68
C ALA A 3 -11.73 13.37 -20.11
N ASP A 4 -10.70 12.98 -19.35
CA ASP A 4 -10.26 11.58 -19.29
C ASP A 4 -9.49 11.32 -17.98
N LYS A 5 -10.21 11.28 -16.86
CA LYS A 5 -9.70 10.61 -15.66
C LYS A 5 -10.29 9.21 -15.63
N ILE A 6 -9.69 8.30 -16.39
CA ILE A 6 -9.83 6.86 -16.18
C ILE A 6 -9.36 6.59 -14.74
N VAL A 7 -10.30 6.40 -13.81
CA VAL A 7 -10.05 6.04 -12.42
C VAL A 7 -9.47 4.62 -12.41
N LYS A 8 -8.15 4.51 -12.63
CA LYS A 8 -7.43 3.25 -12.45
C LYS A 8 -7.71 2.81 -11.00
N PRO A 9 -8.19 1.57 -10.76
CA PRO A 9 -8.52 1.13 -9.42
C PRO A 9 -7.31 1.40 -8.50
N PRO A 10 -7.54 1.95 -7.29
CA PRO A 10 -6.46 2.35 -6.40
C PRO A 10 -5.56 1.14 -6.20
N LYS A 11 -4.34 1.20 -6.74
CA LYS A 11 -3.40 0.10 -6.65
C LYS A 11 -3.10 -0.12 -5.16
N HIS A 12 -3.41 -1.32 -4.67
CA HIS A 12 -3.01 -1.74 -3.34
C HIS A 12 -1.51 -1.55 -3.21
N ARG A 13 -1.04 -1.15 -2.01
CA ARG A 13 0.40 -1.07 -1.80
C ARG A 13 1.00 -2.46 -2.03
N LEU A 14 2.07 -2.46 -2.82
CA LEU A 14 2.93 -3.62 -3.03
C LEU A 14 3.65 -4.03 -1.73
N THR A 15 3.77 -3.14 -0.76
CA THR A 15 4.43 -3.38 0.52
C THR A 15 3.38 -3.28 1.63
N CYS A 16 3.33 -4.27 2.53
CA CYS A 16 2.47 -4.17 3.71
C CYS A 16 2.96 -3.08 4.67
N ASP A 17 2.10 -2.62 5.57
CA ASP A 17 2.41 -1.50 6.45
C ASP A 17 3.57 -1.81 7.42
N ASN A 18 3.66 -3.05 7.91
CA ASN A 18 4.78 -3.51 8.73
C ASN A 18 6.12 -3.45 7.98
N CYS A 19 6.21 -4.02 6.79
CA CYS A 19 7.43 -3.94 5.98
C CYS A 19 7.77 -2.50 5.59
N LYS A 20 6.76 -1.65 5.33
CA LYS A 20 6.95 -0.23 5.04
C LYS A 20 7.50 0.52 6.26
N LYS A 21 6.93 0.30 7.45
CA LYS A 21 7.38 0.90 8.72
C LYS A 21 8.80 0.47 9.08
N SER A 22 9.11 -0.81 8.88
CA SER A 22 10.45 -1.36 9.07
C SER A 22 11.43 -1.05 7.92
N LYS A 23 11.00 -0.34 6.86
CA LYS A 23 11.79 -0.01 5.66
C LYS A 23 12.48 -1.23 5.02
N VAL A 24 11.80 -2.36 4.95
CA VAL A 24 12.31 -3.58 4.31
C VAL A 24 11.53 -3.96 3.07
N ARG A 25 12.17 -4.77 2.22
CA ARG A 25 11.49 -5.38 1.08
C ARG A 25 10.42 -6.36 1.58
N CYS A 26 9.16 -6.10 1.25
CA CYS A 26 8.07 -7.06 1.42
C CYS A 26 8.13 -8.10 0.31
N ASN A 27 7.96 -9.36 0.67
CA ASN A 27 7.91 -10.48 -0.26
C ASN A 27 6.50 -10.79 -0.79
N GLN A 28 5.53 -9.93 -0.49
CA GLN A 28 4.19 -9.86 -1.11
C GLN A 28 3.36 -11.15 -1.07
N LYS A 29 3.76 -12.13 -0.26
CA LYS A 29 2.98 -13.34 -0.04
C LYS A 29 1.62 -12.96 0.55
N ARG A 30 0.57 -13.62 0.05
CA ARG A 30 -0.81 -13.53 0.51
C ARG A 30 -1.14 -14.85 1.23
N PRO A 31 -1.87 -14.82 2.37
CA PRO A 31 -2.49 -13.66 3.03
C PRO A 31 -1.49 -12.72 3.72
N GLU A 32 -0.36 -13.24 4.20
CA GLU A 32 0.65 -12.50 4.96
C GLU A 32 2.05 -12.67 4.37
N CYS A 33 2.90 -11.63 4.48
CA CYS A 33 4.28 -11.76 4.05
C CYS A 33 5.09 -12.63 5.03
N SER A 34 6.12 -13.32 4.55
CA SER A 34 6.91 -14.25 5.38
C SER A 34 7.58 -13.59 6.59
N ARG A 35 7.80 -12.28 6.57
CA ARG A 35 8.30 -11.55 7.74
C ARG A 35 7.21 -11.35 8.79
N CYS A 36 6.02 -10.92 8.37
CA CYS A 36 4.90 -10.73 9.28
C CYS A 36 4.48 -12.07 9.90
N LEU A 37 4.42 -13.13 9.08
CA LEU A 37 4.16 -14.49 9.53
C LEU A 37 5.18 -14.96 10.58
N ARG A 38 6.49 -14.74 10.34
CA ARG A 38 7.53 -15.13 11.31
C ARG A 38 7.54 -14.32 12.59
N GLN A 39 7.16 -13.04 12.51
CA GLN A 39 7.03 -12.19 13.70
C GLN A 39 5.70 -12.37 14.41
N GLY A 40 4.72 -13.08 13.82
CA GLY A 40 3.36 -13.18 14.36
C GLY A 40 2.64 -11.83 14.43
N VAL A 41 2.93 -10.92 13.50
CA VAL A 41 2.33 -9.57 13.47
C VAL A 41 1.38 -9.42 12.29
N GLU A 42 0.42 -8.51 12.43
CA GLU A 42 -0.63 -8.29 11.44
C GLU A 42 -0.08 -7.76 10.10
N CYS A 43 -0.36 -8.46 9.00
CA CYS A 43 0.11 -8.09 7.67
C CYS A 43 -0.93 -7.29 6.86
N ILE A 44 -1.09 -6.00 7.15
CA ILE A 44 -2.04 -5.15 6.40
C ILE A 44 -1.41 -4.63 5.10
N TYR A 45 -2.07 -4.91 3.97
CA TYR A 45 -1.79 -4.27 2.68
C TYR A 45 -2.75 -3.10 2.47
N GLY A 46 -2.38 -1.92 2.96
CA GLY A 46 -3.18 -0.70 2.81
C GLY A 46 -3.31 -0.25 1.35
N LEU A 47 -4.38 0.49 1.06
CA LEU A 47 -4.54 1.16 -0.23
C LEU A 47 -3.45 2.23 -0.41
N SER A 48 -2.88 2.33 -1.61
CA SER A 48 -1.99 3.43 -1.94
C SER A 48 -2.83 4.65 -2.30
N HIS A 49 -3.27 5.39 -1.28
CA HIS A 49 -3.80 6.72 -1.51
C HIS A 49 -2.59 7.56 -1.94
N ARG A 50 -2.47 7.84 -3.26
CA ARG A 50 -1.69 9.00 -3.68
C ARG A 50 -2.37 10.17 -2.99
N ALA A 51 -1.78 10.66 -1.90
CA ALA A 51 -2.17 11.91 -1.29
C ALA A 51 -1.86 13.00 -2.32
N GLY A 52 -2.75 13.15 -3.29
CA GLY A 52 -2.85 14.36 -4.09
C GLY A 52 -3.19 15.44 -3.07
N ARG A 53 -2.15 16.21 -2.72
CA ARG A 53 -2.21 17.44 -1.92
C ARG A 53 -3.59 18.11 -2.09
N PRO A 54 -4.41 18.24 -1.02
CA PRO A 54 -5.56 19.13 -1.13
C PRO A 54 -4.99 20.50 -1.49
N ARG A 55 -5.47 21.08 -2.59
CA ARG A 55 -5.23 22.48 -2.91
C ARG A 55 -5.94 23.25 -1.81
N LEU A 56 -5.22 23.56 -0.72
CA LEU A 56 -5.70 24.50 0.25
C LEU A 56 -5.71 25.88 -0.43
N ASN A 57 -6.83 26.55 -0.23
CA ASN A 57 -7.39 27.68 -0.95
C ASN A 57 -6.45 28.88 -1.13
#